data_AF-A0A8C9AF70-F1
#
_entry.id   AF-A0A8C9AF70-F1
#
_cell.length_a   1.000
_cell.length_b   1.000
_cell.length_c   1.000
_cell.angle_alpha   90.00
_cell.angle_beta   90.00
_cell.angle_gamma   90.00
#
_symmetry.space_group_name_H-M   'P 1'
#
loop_
_entity.id
_entity.type
_entity.pdbx_description
1 polymer ?
#
loop_
_entity_poly.entity_id
_entity_poly.type
_entity_poly.pdbx_seq_one_letter_code
_entity_poly.pdbx_strand_id
1 'polypeptide(L)'
;MNIDVEFHIRHNYPWSKLPANVRQSLGNSQREYEKQVVLYSIRNQLRYRNNLVKHVKKDERKYYEELLKYSRDHLMLYPYHLSDIMVKEIINYICLTK
;
A
#
# COMPACT_ATOMS: atom_id res chain seq x y z
N MET A 1 -4.96 -14.27 -4.01
CA MET A 1 -5.45 -12.89 -4.18
C MET A 1 -5.93 -12.79 -5.62
N ASN A 2 -7.07 -12.13 -5.89
CA ASN A 2 -7.70 -12.16 -7.21
C ASN A 2 -6.85 -11.38 -8.22
N ILE A 3 -6.36 -12.05 -9.27
CA ILE A 3 -5.47 -11.50 -10.29
C ILE A 3 -6.10 -10.28 -10.96
N ASP A 4 -7.42 -10.30 -11.17
CA ASP A 4 -8.15 -9.18 -11.76
C ASP A 4 -8.08 -7.96 -10.83
N VAL A 5 -8.29 -8.13 -9.53
CA VAL A 5 -8.23 -7.03 -8.56
C VAL A 5 -6.84 -6.40 -8.54
N GLU A 6 -5.79 -7.22 -8.54
CA GLU A 6 -4.40 -6.73 -8.58
C GLU A 6 -4.09 -5.95 -9.85
N PHE A 7 -4.58 -6.42 -11.00
CA PHE A 7 -4.43 -5.70 -12.27
C PHE A 7 -5.01 -4.28 -12.17
N HIS A 8 -6.19 -4.14 -11.58
CA HIS A 8 -6.83 -2.82 -11.46
C HIS A 8 -6.12 -1.91 -10.45
N ILE A 9 -5.57 -2.47 -9.36
CA ILE A 9 -4.77 -1.73 -8.39
C ILE A 9 -3.47 -1.23 -9.04
N ARG A 10 -2.77 -2.09 -9.79
CA ARG A 10 -1.53 -1.74 -10.51
C ARG A 10 -1.72 -0.61 -11.51
N HIS A 11 -2.88 -0.56 -12.17
CA HIS A 11 -3.22 0.49 -13.14
C HIS A 11 -3.84 1.74 -12.50
N ASN A 12 -3.87 1.82 -11.17
CA ASN A 12 -4.42 2.94 -10.42
C ASN A 12 -5.90 3.23 -10.72
N TYR A 13 -6.73 2.19 -10.89
CA TYR A 13 -8.16 2.38 -11.03
C TYR A 13 -8.84 2.58 -9.66
N PRO A 14 -9.48 3.74 -9.41
CA PRO A 14 -10.26 3.95 -8.20
C PRO A 14 -11.54 3.09 -8.21
N TRP A 15 -12.14 2.86 -7.04
CA TRP A 15 -13.36 2.06 -6.88
C TRP A 15 -14.48 2.42 -7.87
N SER A 16 -14.68 3.71 -8.12
CA SER A 16 -15.71 4.23 -9.04
C SER A 16 -15.50 3.83 -10.50
N LYS A 17 -14.26 3.51 -10.91
CA LYS A 17 -13.91 3.10 -12.27
C LYS A 17 -13.77 1.58 -12.41
N LEU A 18 -14.04 0.81 -11.35
CA LEU A 18 -13.96 -0.64 -11.42
C LEU A 18 -15.16 -1.24 -12.15
N PRO A 19 -14.92 -2.24 -13.01
CA PRO A 19 -16.00 -2.95 -13.68
C PRO A 19 -16.84 -3.75 -12.67
N ALA A 20 -18.12 -3.98 -13.02
CA ALA A 20 -19.11 -4.54 -12.10
C ALA A 20 -18.75 -5.96 -11.62
N ASN A 21 -18.15 -6.77 -12.48
CA ASN A 21 -17.63 -8.10 -12.16
C ASN A 21 -16.59 -8.06 -11.01
N VAL A 22 -15.65 -7.11 -11.07
CA VAL A 22 -14.61 -6.96 -10.04
C VAL A 22 -15.20 -6.45 -8.74
N ARG A 23 -16.13 -5.48 -8.80
CA ARG A 23 -16.85 -5.00 -7.60
C ARG A 23 -17.65 -6.10 -6.93
N GLN A 24 -18.35 -6.94 -7.71
CA GLN A 24 -19.07 -8.11 -7.20
C GLN A 24 -18.14 -9.11 -6.51
N SER A 25 -16.96 -9.36 -7.08
CA SER A 25 -15.95 -10.25 -6.46
C SER A 25 -15.46 -9.76 -5.08
N LEU A 26 -15.57 -8.44 -4.83
CA LEU A 26 -15.23 -7.78 -3.56
C LEU A 26 -16.47 -7.56 -2.67
N GLY A 27 -17.58 -8.24 -2.95
CA GLY A 27 -18.82 -8.12 -2.19
C GLY A 27 -19.46 -6.73 -2.31
N ASN A 28 -19.20 -6.00 -3.40
CA ASN A 28 -19.62 -4.62 -3.63
C ASN A 28 -19.21 -3.64 -2.51
N SER A 29 -18.18 -3.99 -1.74
CA SER A 29 -17.69 -3.19 -0.62
C SER A 29 -16.46 -2.39 -1.04
N GLN A 30 -16.63 -1.06 -1.10
CA GLN A 30 -15.50 -0.15 -1.32
C GLN A 30 -14.42 -0.34 -0.23
N ARG A 31 -14.84 -0.54 1.01
CA ARG A 31 -13.93 -0.76 2.15
C ARG A 31 -13.08 -2.00 1.95
N GLU A 32 -13.62 -3.05 1.33
CA GLU A 32 -12.84 -4.26 1.06
C GLU A 32 -11.81 -4.01 -0.05
N TYR A 33 -12.17 -3.28 -1.10
CA TYR A 33 -11.21 -2.85 -2.12
C TYR A 33 -10.06 -2.02 -1.54
N GLU A 34 -10.38 -1.07 -0.66
CA GLU A 34 -9.41 -0.24 0.03
C GLU A 34 -8.41 -1.07 0.85
N LYS A 35 -8.86 -2.12 1.53
CA LYS A 35 -7.94 -3.07 2.21
C LYS A 35 -7.04 -3.78 1.21
N GLN A 36 -7.59 -4.27 0.10
CA GLN A 36 -6.80 -4.94 -0.95
C GLN A 36 -5.76 -3.99 -1.56
N VAL A 37 -6.10 -2.72 -1.76
CA VAL A 37 -5.15 -1.68 -2.20
C VAL A 37 -3.99 -1.54 -1.21
N VAL A 38 -4.26 -1.42 0.09
CA VAL A 38 -3.21 -1.29 1.11
C VAL A 38 -2.34 -2.54 1.17
N LEU A 39 -2.95 -3.73 1.22
CA LEU A 39 -2.23 -5.01 1.26
C LEU A 39 -1.35 -5.22 0.03
N TYR A 40 -1.88 -4.96 -1.17
CA TYR A 40 -1.12 -5.04 -2.41
C TYR A 40 0.05 -4.05 -2.40
N SER A 41 -0.19 -2.81 -1.96
CA SER A 41 0.83 -1.76 -1.94
C SER A 41 1.99 -2.09 -1.00
N ILE A 42 1.69 -2.61 0.20
CA ILE A 42 2.71 -3.05 1.17
C ILE A 42 3.50 -4.24 0.63
N ARG A 43 2.81 -5.28 0.14
CA ARG A 43 3.46 -6.50 -0.37
C ARG A 43 4.36 -6.23 -1.57
N ASN A 44 3.99 -5.29 -2.43
CA ASN A 44 4.77 -4.89 -3.60
C ASN A 44 5.66 -3.66 -3.34
N GLN A 45 5.77 -3.22 -2.09
CA GLN A 45 6.61 -2.10 -1.65
C GLN A 45 6.41 -0.81 -2.50
N LEU A 46 5.16 -0.47 -2.80
CA LEU A 46 4.81 0.66 -3.66
C LEU A 46 5.03 2.02 -2.97
N ARG A 47 5.43 3.03 -3.74
CA ARG A 47 5.53 4.43 -3.28
C ARG A 47 4.14 5.00 -2.98
N TYR A 48 4.03 5.81 -1.93
CA TYR A 48 2.77 6.42 -1.53
C TYR A 48 2.23 7.43 -2.56
N ARG A 49 3.06 8.40 -2.98
CA ARG A 49 2.62 9.61 -3.69
C ARG A 49 1.90 9.39 -5.03
N ASN A 50 2.27 8.35 -5.77
CA ASN A 50 1.79 8.10 -7.14
C ASN A 50 0.85 6.88 -7.24
N ASN A 51 0.44 6.31 -6.11
CA ASN A 51 -0.41 5.12 -6.08
C ASN A 51 -1.74 5.38 -5.36
N LEU A 52 -2.72 4.50 -5.60
CA LEU A 52 -4.05 4.54 -4.97
C LEU A 52 -4.00 4.64 -3.45
N VAL A 53 -2.95 4.12 -2.82
CA VAL A 53 -2.81 4.15 -1.36
C VAL A 53 -2.89 5.55 -0.78
N LYS A 54 -2.48 6.60 -1.52
CA LYS A 54 -2.64 8.02 -1.11
C LYS A 54 -4.09 8.42 -0.89
N HIS A 55 -5.02 7.83 -1.63
CA HIS A 55 -6.45 8.12 -1.50
C HIS A 55 -7.10 7.33 -0.37
N VAL A 56 -6.50 6.19 0.00
CA VAL A 56 -7.04 5.28 1.02
C VAL A 56 -6.48 5.57 2.41
N LYS A 57 -5.15 5.68 2.52
CA LYS A 57 -4.45 6.11 3.74
C LYS A 57 -4.04 7.56 3.53
N LYS A 58 -4.53 8.46 4.38
CA LYS A 58 -4.15 9.89 4.32
C LYS A 58 -2.78 10.17 4.94
N ASP A 59 -2.34 9.29 5.84
CA ASP A 59 -1.10 9.42 6.58
C ASP A 59 0.01 8.62 5.88
N GLU A 60 0.84 9.34 5.11
CA GLU A 60 1.99 8.79 4.38
C GLU A 60 2.96 8.08 5.32
N ARG A 61 3.18 8.65 6.50
CA ARG A 61 4.15 8.15 7.46
C ARG A 61 3.69 6.82 8.05
N LYS A 62 2.44 6.74 8.53
CA LYS A 62 1.88 5.47 9.03
C LYS A 62 1.89 4.38 7.99
N TYR A 63 1.69 4.72 6.72
CA TYR A 63 1.77 3.75 5.62
C TYR A 63 3.16 3.10 5.53
N TYR A 64 4.23 3.90 5.54
CA TYR A 64 5.59 3.37 5.47
C TYR A 64 6.03 2.66 6.76
N GLU A 65 5.54 3.11 7.94
CA GLU A 65 5.73 2.37 9.19
C GLU A 65 5.10 0.97 9.12
N GLU A 66 3.87 0.87 8.59
CA GLU A 66 3.18 -0.40 8.35
C GLU A 66 3.92 -1.28 7.34
N LEU A 67 4.45 -0.68 6.27
CA LEU A 67 5.27 -1.37 5.26
C LEU A 67 6.55 -1.96 5.86
N LEU A 68 7.27 -1.19 6.68
CA LEU A 68 8.47 -1.66 7.36
C LEU A 68 8.16 -2.75 8.37
N LYS A 69 7.07 -2.61 9.13
CA LYS A 69 6.61 -3.64 10.05
C LYS A 69 6.33 -4.94 9.31
N TYR A 70 5.55 -4.88 8.23
CA TYR A 70 5.26 -6.04 7.39
C TYR A 70 6.53 -6.68 6.84
N SER A 71 7.45 -5.87 6.30
CA SER A 71 8.72 -6.35 5.75
C SER A 71 9.57 -7.06 6.81
N ARG A 72 9.60 -6.55 8.05
CA ARG A 72 10.30 -7.19 9.18
C ARG A 72 9.64 -8.51 9.57
N ASP A 73 8.32 -8.51 9.72
CA ASP A 73 7.54 -9.68 10.13
C ASP A 73 7.65 -10.82 9.10
N HIS A 74 7.84 -10.48 7.82
CA HIS A 74 7.95 -11.42 6.71
C HIS A 74 9.41 -11.63 6.23
N LEU A 75 10.40 -11.12 6.96
CA LEU A 75 11.83 -11.21 6.62
C LEU A 75 12.16 -10.77 5.18
N MET A 76 11.45 -9.77 4.68
CA MET A 76 11.70 -9.19 3.36
C MET A 76 12.98 -8.35 3.37
N LEU A 77 13.64 -8.28 2.21
CA LEU A 77 14.77 -7.39 2.02
C LEU A 77 14.35 -5.93 2.24
N TYR A 78 15.26 -5.14 2.82
CA TYR A 78 15.06 -3.71 3.00
C TYR A 78 14.77 -3.02 1.65
N PRO A 79 13.71 -2.19 1.54
CA PRO A 79 13.31 -1.57 0.28
C PRO A 79 14.23 -0.39 -0.09
N TYR A 80 15.37 -0.66 -0.72
CA TYR A 80 16.35 0.38 -1.11
C TYR A 80 15.78 1.41 -2.07
N HIS A 81 14.82 1.05 -2.92
CA HIS A 81 14.12 1.98 -3.82
C HIS A 81 13.21 2.96 -3.11
N LEU A 82 12.99 2.80 -1.79
CA LEU A 82 12.28 3.75 -0.93
C LEU A 82 13.22 4.51 0.00
N SER A 83 14.53 4.23 -0.05
CA SER A 83 15.52 4.78 0.90
C SER A 83 15.52 6.30 0.98
N ASP A 84 15.24 7.00 -0.12
CA ASP A 84 15.12 8.46 -0.16
C ASP A 84 14.00 8.99 0.74
N ILE A 85 12.93 8.22 0.90
CA ILE A 85 11.81 8.53 1.78
C ILE A 85 12.10 8.01 3.19
N MET A 86 12.61 6.77 3.31
CA MET A 86 12.84 6.13 4.60
C MET A 86 13.91 6.84 5.43
N VAL A 87 15.02 7.25 4.82
CA VAL A 87 16.14 7.90 5.51
C VAL A 87 15.78 9.34 5.89
N LYS A 88 15.11 10.08 5.01
CA LYS A 88 14.74 11.47 5.27
C LYS A 88 13.65 11.59 6.34
N GLU A 89 12.61 10.76 6.26
CA GLU A 89 11.38 10.98 7.03
C GLU A 89 11.19 10.02 8.22
N ILE A 90 11.77 8.80 8.18
CA ILE A 90 11.38 7.71 9.09
C ILE A 90 12.52 7.23 9.99
N ILE A 91 13.71 6.98 9.45
CA ILE A 91 14.84 6.46 10.24
C ILE A 91 15.28 7.43 11.32
N ASN A 92 15.33 8.74 11.02
CA ASN A 92 15.61 9.75 12.04
C ASN A 92 14.63 9.63 13.22
N TYR A 93 13.34 9.41 12.96
CA TYR A 93 12.37 9.30 14.04
C TYR A 93 12.46 7.96 14.79
N ILE A 94 12.59 6.83 14.09
CA ILE A 94 12.65 5.50 14.72
C ILE A 94 13.91 5.36 15.59
N CYS A 95 15.05 5.87 15.13
CA CYS A 95 16.29 5.88 15.93
C CYS A 95 16.24 6.87 17.10
N LEU A 96 15.47 7.96 17.02
CA LEU A 96 15.33 8.94 18.11
C LEU A 96 14.30 8.53 19.18
N THR A 97 13.43 7.55 18.90
CA THR A 97 12.45 7.02 19.87
C THR A 97 12.91 5.73 20.57
N LYS A 98 14.20 5.42 20.55
CA LYS A 98 14.81 4.34 21.33
C LYS A 98 15.87 4.88 22.28
#